data_AF-A0A6A3IAK5-F1
#
_entry.id   AF-A0A6A3IAK5-F1
#
_cell.length_a   1.000
_cell.length_b   1.000
_cell.length_c   1.000
_cell.angle_alpha   90.00
_cell.angle_beta   90.00
_cell.angle_gamma   90.00
#
_symmetry.space_group_name_H-M   'P 1'
#
loop_
_entity.id
_entity.type
_entity.pdbx_description
1 polymer ?
#
loop_
_entity_poly.entity_id
_entity_poly.type
_entity_poly.pdbx_seq_one_letter_code
_entity_poly.pdbx_strand_id
1 'polypeptide(L)'
;MAMPNKWGAQPPNPKNPCRGDGTDPVANRICDSTPRYLKIDYVRVYQDLSPDSIMSVGWDPKTHPTRQWILDHLDEYEDEENRLVEVRGRAFCRTDEDCMVQTKHRRRDNRSTVIFTGRCVNQRCECSGGTWTGPRCILFVLGIASCVAMRVKRKKDAEAAETERKVKQQQRQHYELLRRQSSLHL
;
A
#
# COMPACT_ATOMS: atom_id res chain seq x y z
N MET A 1 -6.38 18.96 -0.60
CA MET A 1 -7.34 17.91 -1.00
C MET A 1 -6.95 17.50 -2.41
N ALA A 2 -6.48 16.26 -2.59
CA ALA A 2 -6.25 15.70 -3.91
C ALA A 2 -7.53 14.94 -4.28
N MET A 3 -8.16 15.33 -5.39
CA MET A 3 -9.25 14.58 -6.00
C MET A 3 -8.68 13.87 -7.23
N PRO A 4 -9.11 12.63 -7.56
CA PRO A 4 -8.58 11.92 -8.71
C PRO A 4 -8.95 12.65 -10.02
N ASN A 5 -7.99 12.79 -10.93
CA ASN A 5 -8.21 13.38 -12.26
C ASN A 5 -9.32 12.68 -13.06
N LYS A 6 -9.54 11.38 -12.83
CA LYS A 6 -10.65 10.59 -13.43
C LYS A 6 -12.05 11.14 -13.12
N TRP A 7 -12.18 12.04 -12.14
CA TRP A 7 -13.43 12.71 -11.77
C TRP A 7 -13.56 14.10 -12.41
N GLY A 8 -12.67 14.46 -13.36
CA GLY A 8 -12.68 15.73 -14.08
C GLY A 8 -12.23 16.93 -13.24
N ALA A 9 -11.65 16.71 -12.07
CA ALA A 9 -11.22 17.77 -11.17
C ALA A 9 -9.78 18.21 -11.49
N GLN A 10 -9.61 19.26 -12.28
CA GLN A 10 -8.29 19.81 -12.61
C GLN A 10 -7.96 21.02 -11.72
N PRO A 11 -6.77 21.08 -11.09
CA PRO A 11 -6.38 22.22 -10.27
C PRO A 11 -6.17 23.47 -11.15
N PRO A 12 -6.40 24.69 -10.61
CA PRO A 12 -6.23 25.93 -11.36
C PRO A 12 -4.80 26.19 -11.83
N ASN A 13 -3.80 25.64 -11.12
CA ASN A 13 -2.40 25.72 -11.50
C ASN A 13 -1.83 24.30 -11.62
N PRO A 14 -2.07 23.62 -12.76
CA PRO A 14 -1.54 22.30 -12.99
C PRO A 14 0.00 22.38 -13.11
N LYS A 15 0.72 21.43 -12.49
CA LYS A 15 2.19 21.28 -12.49
C LYS A 15 3.01 22.22 -11.60
N ASN A 16 2.44 23.30 -11.08
CA ASN A 16 3.12 24.19 -10.14
C ASN A 16 2.44 24.17 -8.77
N PRO A 17 3.14 24.55 -7.68
CA PRO A 17 2.47 24.84 -6.42
C PRO A 17 1.33 25.83 -6.67
N CYS A 18 0.15 25.61 -6.07
CA CYS A 18 -0.96 26.56 -6.15
C CYS A 18 -0.65 27.79 -5.30
N ARG A 19 0.25 28.61 -5.81
CA ARG A 19 0.54 29.99 -5.44
C ARG A 19 0.29 30.82 -6.70
N GLY A 20 -0.36 31.96 -6.56
CA GLY A 20 -0.47 32.90 -7.65
C GLY A 20 0.92 33.35 -8.10
N ASP A 21 1.20 33.30 -9.39
CA ASP A 21 2.43 33.81 -10.00
C ASP A 21 2.24 35.21 -10.60
N GLY A 22 1.03 35.78 -10.48
CA GLY A 22 0.70 37.10 -11.00
C GLY A 22 0.27 37.12 -12.47
N THR A 23 0.29 35.97 -13.17
CA THR A 23 0.05 35.92 -14.62
C THR A 23 -1.41 35.65 -14.99
N ASP A 24 -2.09 34.74 -14.28
CA ASP A 24 -3.51 34.44 -14.47
C ASP A 24 -4.36 34.97 -13.30
N PRO A 25 -5.20 36.01 -13.52
CA PRO A 25 -6.02 36.59 -12.46
C PRO A 25 -7.02 35.59 -11.83
N VAL A 26 -7.46 34.55 -12.56
CA VAL A 26 -8.36 33.53 -12.03
C VAL A 26 -7.60 32.55 -11.14
N ALA A 27 -6.47 32.02 -11.61
CA ALA A 27 -5.63 31.12 -10.81
C ALA A 27 -5.07 31.81 -9.56
N ASN A 28 -4.62 33.06 -9.66
CA ASN A 28 -4.12 33.86 -8.54
C ASN A 28 -5.19 34.00 -7.46
N ARG A 29 -6.40 34.43 -7.83
CA ARG A 29 -7.52 34.57 -6.88
C ARG A 29 -7.85 33.24 -6.19
N ILE A 30 -7.82 32.13 -6.92
CA ILE A 30 -8.13 30.82 -6.35
C ILE A 30 -7.02 30.31 -5.43
N CYS A 31 -5.76 30.44 -5.84
CA CYS A 31 -4.61 29.98 -5.06
C CYS A 31 -4.35 30.86 -3.82
N ASP A 32 -4.53 32.17 -3.93
CA ASP A 32 -4.38 33.12 -2.82
C ASP A 32 -5.53 33.04 -1.80
N SER A 33 -6.67 32.47 -2.20
CA SER A 33 -7.78 32.18 -1.28
C SER A 33 -7.50 31.01 -0.34
N THR A 34 -6.35 30.33 -0.47
CA THR A 34 -5.98 29.19 0.38
C THR A 34 -5.13 29.64 1.58
N PRO A 35 -5.34 29.05 2.79
CA PRO A 35 -6.14 27.87 3.07
C PRO A 35 -7.66 28.16 3.12
N ARG A 36 -8.43 27.43 2.32
CA ARG A 36 -9.89 27.42 2.41
C ARG A 36 -10.32 26.37 3.42
N TYR A 37 -11.20 26.75 4.31
CA TYR A 37 -11.70 25.89 5.38
C TYR A 37 -13.01 25.23 4.93
N LEU A 38 -13.00 23.92 4.71
CA LEU A 38 -14.22 23.13 4.57
C LEU A 38 -14.71 22.78 5.97
N LYS A 39 -15.82 23.37 6.39
CA LYS A 39 -16.49 22.99 7.63
C LYS A 39 -17.50 21.89 7.33
N ILE A 40 -17.24 20.70 7.84
CA ILE A 40 -18.18 19.58 7.81
C ILE A 40 -18.73 19.45 9.23
N ASP A 41 -20.01 19.73 9.42
CA ASP A 41 -20.61 19.64 10.76
C ASP A 41 -20.72 18.19 11.24
N TYR A 42 -21.15 17.28 10.36
CA TYR A 42 -21.01 15.84 10.55
C TYR A 42 -21.19 15.08 9.23
N VAL A 43 -20.54 13.92 9.13
CA VAL A 43 -20.85 12.90 8.13
C VAL A 43 -21.42 11.70 8.88
N ARG A 44 -22.52 11.14 8.39
CA ARG A 44 -23.03 9.86 8.87
C ARG A 44 -22.88 8.83 7.76
N VAL A 45 -22.20 7.75 8.07
CA VAL A 45 -22.12 6.56 7.22
C VAL A 45 -22.90 5.48 7.94
N TYR A 46 -23.94 4.96 7.28
CA TYR A 46 -24.75 3.88 7.82
C TYR A 46 -24.30 2.57 7.18
N GLN A 47 -24.19 1.52 7.99
CA GLN A 47 -24.05 0.16 7.50
C GLN A 47 -25.44 -0.37 7.17
N ASP A 48 -25.57 -1.05 6.04
CA ASP A 48 -26.74 -1.85 5.73
C ASP A 48 -26.73 -3.10 6.61
N LEU A 49 -27.71 -3.19 7.51
CA LEU A 49 -27.90 -4.27 8.48
C LEU A 49 -28.88 -5.34 7.97
N SER A 50 -29.38 -5.22 6.75
CA SER A 50 -30.27 -6.23 6.18
C SER A 50 -29.56 -7.59 6.12
N PRO A 51 -30.30 -8.71 6.31
CA PRO A 51 -29.70 -10.05 6.25
C PRO A 51 -29.12 -10.38 4.87
N ASP A 52 -29.55 -9.68 3.82
CA ASP A 52 -29.08 -9.83 2.43
C ASP A 52 -28.00 -8.80 2.04
N SER A 53 -27.48 -8.04 3.01
CA SER A 53 -26.48 -7.01 2.78
C SER A 53 -25.19 -7.60 2.20
N ILE A 54 -24.75 -7.05 1.06
CA ILE A 54 -23.47 -7.37 0.42
C ILE A 54 -22.30 -6.56 1.00
N MET A 55 -22.55 -5.73 2.02
CA MET A 55 -21.51 -4.91 2.63
C MET A 55 -20.51 -5.79 3.39
N SER A 56 -19.23 -5.62 3.07
CA SER A 56 -18.16 -6.33 3.76
C SER A 56 -17.70 -5.53 4.99
N VAL A 57 -17.86 -6.10 6.19
CA VAL A 57 -17.49 -5.45 7.46
C VAL A 57 -16.20 -6.06 8.01
N GLY A 58 -15.21 -5.23 8.36
CA GLY A 58 -13.96 -5.67 8.97
C GLY A 58 -12.75 -4.82 8.57
N TRP A 59 -11.59 -5.14 9.15
CA TRP A 59 -10.32 -4.42 8.91
C TRP A 59 -9.65 -4.78 7.58
N ASP A 60 -9.93 -5.95 7.02
CA ASP A 60 -9.37 -6.45 5.76
C ASP A 60 -10.39 -7.38 5.05
N PRO A 61 -11.52 -6.84 4.56
CA PRO A 61 -12.50 -7.64 3.86
C PRO A 61 -11.93 -8.20 2.55
N LYS A 62 -12.10 -9.50 2.30
CA LYS A 62 -11.57 -10.20 1.10
C LYS A 62 -12.00 -9.60 -0.24
N THR A 63 -13.10 -8.85 -0.25
CA THR A 63 -13.68 -8.18 -1.41
C THR A 63 -12.98 -6.88 -1.79
N HIS A 64 -12.12 -6.35 -0.91
CA HIS A 64 -11.45 -5.07 -1.15
C HIS A 64 -10.03 -5.30 -1.68
N PRO A 65 -9.50 -4.36 -2.50
CA PRO A 65 -8.16 -4.47 -3.04
C PRO A 65 -7.14 -4.56 -1.91
N THR A 66 -6.42 -5.68 -1.86
CA THR A 66 -5.26 -5.81 -0.98
C THR A 66 -4.15 -4.87 -1.46
N ARG A 67 -3.16 -4.60 -0.59
CA ARG A 67 -1.95 -3.88 -1.01
C ARG A 67 -1.33 -4.49 -2.27
N GLN A 68 -1.30 -5.82 -2.37
CA GLN A 68 -0.73 -6.50 -3.54
C GLN A 68 -1.58 -6.26 -4.78
N TRP A 69 -2.91 -6.36 -4.67
CA TRP A 69 -3.82 -6.03 -5.76
C TRP A 69 -3.54 -4.64 -6.32
N ILE A 70 -3.47 -3.62 -5.44
CA ILE A 70 -3.25 -2.22 -5.84
C ILE A 70 -1.93 -2.06 -6.58
N LEU A 71 -0.87 -2.73 -6.13
CA LEU A 71 0.43 -2.69 -6.80
C LEU A 71 0.44 -3.42 -8.14
N ASP A 72 -0.36 -4.48 -8.29
CA ASP A 72 -0.45 -5.28 -9.51
C ASP A 72 -1.33 -4.62 -10.59
N HIS A 73 -2.12 -3.61 -10.24
CA HIS A 73 -3.03 -2.86 -11.13
C HIS A 73 -2.81 -1.35 -10.97
N LEU A 74 -1.54 -0.98 -10.92
CA LEU A 74 -1.12 0.39 -10.61
C LEU A 74 -1.58 1.39 -11.68
N ASP A 75 -1.75 0.92 -12.91
CA ASP A 75 -2.30 1.64 -14.07
C ASP A 75 -3.74 2.13 -13.86
N GLU A 76 -4.51 1.51 -12.97
CA GLU A 76 -5.85 1.99 -12.62
C GLU A 76 -5.82 3.20 -11.68
N TYR A 77 -4.77 3.33 -10.87
CA TYR A 77 -4.63 4.30 -9.80
C TYR A 77 -3.62 5.42 -10.10
N GLU A 78 -2.72 5.19 -11.06
CA GLU A 78 -1.77 6.17 -11.54
C GLU A 78 -2.18 6.80 -12.86
N ASP A 79 -1.73 8.03 -13.06
CA ASP A 79 -1.65 8.68 -14.36
C ASP A 79 -0.35 9.50 -14.44
N GLU A 80 -0.15 10.22 -15.54
CA GLU A 80 1.06 11.04 -15.74
C GLU A 80 1.26 12.10 -14.64
N GLU A 81 0.18 12.52 -13.96
CA GLU A 81 0.16 13.58 -12.94
C GLU A 81 0.03 13.03 -11.50
N ASN A 82 -0.46 11.80 -11.32
CA ASN A 82 -0.69 11.15 -10.03
C ASN A 82 0.05 9.80 -9.95
N ARG A 83 1.38 9.85 -9.94
CA ARG A 83 2.21 8.65 -9.78
C ARG A 83 2.25 8.17 -8.32
N LEU A 84 2.42 6.87 -8.08
CA LEU A 84 2.73 6.33 -6.76
C LEU A 84 4.11 6.86 -6.35
N VAL A 85 4.08 7.85 -5.48
CA VAL A 85 5.29 8.34 -4.83
C VAL A 85 5.40 7.68 -3.47
N GLU A 86 6.48 6.93 -3.26
CA GLU A 86 6.80 6.41 -1.94
C GLU A 86 7.09 7.59 -1.01
N VAL A 87 6.17 7.84 -0.07
CA VAL A 87 6.34 8.94 0.88
C VAL A 87 7.37 8.55 1.93
N ARG A 88 8.54 9.20 1.86
CA ARG A 88 9.56 9.16 2.90
C ARG A 88 9.27 10.25 3.92
N GLY A 89 8.87 9.86 5.12
CA GLY A 89 8.54 10.77 6.21
C GLY A 89 7.19 11.47 6.03
N ARG A 90 7.09 12.70 6.54
CA ARG A 90 5.91 13.60 6.50
C ARG A 90 4.73 13.22 7.38
N ALA A 91 4.82 12.18 8.22
CA ALA A 91 3.90 12.05 9.34
C ALA A 91 3.97 13.30 10.23
N PHE A 92 2.85 13.64 10.85
CA PHE A 92 2.86 14.61 11.94
C PHE A 92 3.68 14.08 13.10
N CYS A 93 4.53 14.94 13.65
CA CYS A 93 5.35 14.68 14.82
C CYS A 93 5.35 15.89 15.75
N ARG A 94 5.57 15.61 17.03
CA ARG A 94 5.82 16.62 18.06
C ARG A 94 7.28 16.62 18.47
N THR A 95 7.86 15.42 18.56
CA THR A 95 9.25 15.21 18.92
C THR A 95 9.92 14.28 17.92
N ASP A 96 11.24 14.30 17.93
CA ASP A 96 12.11 13.42 17.16
C ASP A 96 11.76 11.93 17.36
N GLU A 97 11.31 11.54 18.55
CA GLU A 97 10.93 10.16 18.88
C GLU A 97 9.74 9.63 18.06
N ASP A 98 8.84 10.50 17.60
CA ASP A 98 7.71 10.11 16.72
C ASP A 98 8.18 9.58 15.36
N CYS A 99 9.43 9.91 14.99
CA CYS A 99 10.05 9.60 13.71
C CYS A 99 11.16 8.55 13.84
N MET A 100 11.33 7.95 15.03
CA MET A 100 12.38 6.98 15.33
C MET A 100 11.83 5.59 15.61
N VAL A 101 12.63 4.57 15.31
CA VAL A 101 12.30 3.20 15.71
C VAL A 101 12.61 3.03 17.20
N GLN A 102 11.55 2.81 17.99
CA GLN A 102 11.68 2.41 19.39
C GLN A 102 11.68 0.87 19.49
N THR A 103 12.82 0.28 19.83
CA THR A 103 12.86 -1.16 20.11
C THR A 103 12.58 -1.40 21.59
N LYS A 104 11.33 -1.70 21.92
CA LYS A 104 11.01 -2.33 23.22
C LYS A 104 11.54 -3.76 23.20
N HIS A 105 12.70 -4.01 23.80
CA HIS A 105 13.15 -5.38 24.02
C HIS A 105 12.17 -6.07 24.98
N ARG A 106 11.47 -7.11 24.50
CA ARG A 106 10.53 -7.93 25.28
C ARG A 106 11.22 -8.86 26.30
N ARG A 107 12.47 -8.57 26.69
CA ARG A 107 13.24 -9.32 27.67
C ARG A 107 13.60 -8.39 28.82
N ARG A 108 13.01 -8.65 29.98
CA ARG A 108 13.38 -8.40 31.39
C ARG A 108 14.06 -7.08 31.81
N ASP A 109 14.78 -6.39 30.93
CA ASP A 109 15.41 -5.10 31.16
C ASP A 109 14.59 -4.00 30.50
N ASN A 110 14.17 -3.03 31.30
CA ASN A 110 13.36 -1.87 30.92
C ASN A 110 14.16 -0.84 30.09
N ARG A 111 15.11 -1.28 29.26
CA ARG A 111 15.97 -0.44 28.44
C ARG A 111 15.40 -0.36 27.04
N SER A 112 14.73 0.75 26.75
CA SER A 112 14.35 1.13 25.39
C SER A 112 15.58 1.71 24.68
N THR A 113 16.08 1.03 23.67
CA THR A 113 17.08 1.59 22.76
C THR A 113 16.33 2.32 21.64
N VAL A 114 16.67 3.58 21.44
CA VAL A 114 16.11 4.41 20.36
C VAL A 114 17.10 4.38 19.21
N ILE A 115 16.67 3.88 18.06
CA ILE A 115 17.46 3.91 16.84
C ILE A 115 17.07 5.17 16.08
N PHE A 116 18.07 6.01 15.80
CA PHE A 116 17.88 7.24 15.06
C PHE A 116 17.59 6.93 13.58
N THR A 117 16.31 7.06 13.18
CA THR A 117 15.84 6.78 11.81
C THR A 117 15.16 7.98 11.14
N GLY A 118 14.88 9.04 11.90
CA GLY A 118 14.28 10.27 11.40
C GLY A 118 14.23 11.38 12.46
N ARG A 119 13.92 12.61 12.04
CA ARG A 119 13.76 13.81 12.89
C ARG A 119 12.41 14.47 12.68
N CYS A 120 11.97 15.24 13.66
CA CYS A 120 10.80 16.09 13.56
C CYS A 120 11.19 17.51 13.15
N VAL A 121 10.96 17.85 11.88
CA VAL A 121 11.26 19.16 11.30
C VAL A 121 9.96 19.82 10.87
N ASN A 122 9.67 21.02 11.39
CA ASN A 122 8.42 21.74 11.08
C ASN A 122 7.15 20.88 11.31
N GLN A 123 7.10 20.15 12.42
CA GLN A 123 6.00 19.22 12.78
C GLN A 123 5.80 18.07 11.76
N ARG A 124 6.81 17.76 10.95
CA ARG A 124 6.81 16.67 9.97
C ARG A 124 8.04 15.79 10.13
N CYS A 125 7.86 14.48 10.01
CA CYS A 125 8.99 13.57 10.04
C CYS A 125 9.87 13.72 8.79
N GLU A 126 11.18 13.74 8.97
CA GLU A 126 12.19 13.68 7.91
C GLU A 126 13.10 12.48 8.16
N CYS A 127 13.12 11.53 7.22
CA CYS A 127 13.86 10.28 7.42
C CYS A 127 15.36 10.50 7.27
N SER A 128 16.13 9.90 8.18
CA SER A 128 17.58 9.98 8.14
C SER A 128 18.14 9.00 7.12
N GLY A 129 18.75 9.53 6.06
CA GLY A 129 19.38 8.74 4.99
C GLY A 129 18.38 8.04 4.06
N GLY A 130 18.91 7.29 3.08
CA GLY A 130 18.12 6.61 2.05
C GLY A 130 17.63 5.21 2.41
N THR A 131 17.95 4.72 3.61
CA THR A 131 17.67 3.35 4.06
C THR A 131 16.38 3.20 4.85
N TRP A 132 15.79 4.32 5.30
CA TRP A 132 14.53 4.36 6.05
C TRP A 132 13.45 5.06 5.24
N THR A 133 12.23 4.53 5.33
CA THR A 133 11.06 4.97 4.55
C THR A 133 9.79 4.89 5.39
N GLY A 134 8.68 5.27 4.77
CA GLY A 134 7.36 5.35 5.38
C GLY A 134 7.15 6.64 6.15
N PRO A 135 5.90 6.89 6.59
CA PRO A 135 5.49 8.19 7.09
C PRO A 135 6.22 8.62 8.37
N ARG A 136 6.60 7.66 9.22
CA ARG A 136 7.36 7.85 10.46
C ARG A 136 8.80 7.32 10.40
N CYS A 137 9.31 6.99 9.21
CA CYS A 137 10.70 6.53 9.05
C CYS A 137 11.04 5.25 9.83
N ILE A 138 10.05 4.39 10.06
CA ILE A 138 10.19 3.14 10.82
C ILE A 138 10.38 1.91 9.92
N LEU A 139 10.23 2.07 8.60
CA LEU A 139 10.37 0.98 7.65
C LEU A 139 11.77 0.99 7.05
N PHE A 140 12.41 -0.17 6.99
CA PHE A 140 13.74 -0.32 6.39
C PHE A 140 13.60 -0.74 4.93
N VAL A 141 14.14 0.04 3.99
CA VAL A 141 13.98 -0.12 2.54
C VAL A 141 14.47 -1.50 2.06
N LEU A 142 15.65 -1.93 2.51
CA LEU A 142 16.21 -3.24 2.14
C LEU A 142 15.45 -4.41 2.79
N GLY A 143 14.79 -4.18 3.92
CA GLY A 143 13.97 -5.18 4.62
C GLY A 143 12.69 -5.51 3.84
N ILE A 144 12.09 -4.51 3.17
CA ILE A 144 10.92 -4.70 2.32
C ILE A 144 11.28 -5.51 1.08
N ALA A 145 12.40 -5.18 0.41
CA ALA A 145 12.86 -5.92 -0.77
C ALA A 145 13.12 -7.40 -0.45
N SER A 146 13.75 -7.69 0.71
CA SER A 146 14.00 -9.05 1.17
C SER A 146 12.70 -9.83 1.46
N CYS A 147 11.74 -9.21 2.14
CA CYS A 147 10.44 -9.83 2.42
C CYS A 147 9.62 -10.12 1.16
N VAL A 148 9.64 -9.20 0.18
CA VAL A 148 8.98 -9.40 -1.12
C VAL A 148 9.65 -10.53 -1.89
N ALA A 149 10.98 -10.54 -1.96
CA ALA A 149 11.74 -11.61 -2.62
C ALA A 149 11.47 -12.98 -1.96
N MET A 150 11.40 -13.06 -0.63
CA MET A 150 11.05 -14.30 0.07
C MET A 150 9.63 -14.77 -0.25
N ARG A 151 8.65 -13.87 -0.36
CA ARG A 151 7.26 -14.23 -0.71
C ARG A 151 7.14 -14.67 -2.16
N VAL A 152 7.80 -13.98 -3.09
CA VAL A 152 7.85 -14.35 -4.51
C VAL A 152 8.48 -15.73 -4.68
N LYS A 153 9.59 -16.00 -3.97
CA LYS A 153 10.23 -17.32 -3.99
C LYS A 153 9.29 -18.42 -3.46
N ARG A 154 8.64 -18.20 -2.31
CA ARG A 154 7.65 -19.14 -1.77
C ARG A 154 6.46 -19.39 -2.70
N LYS A 155 5.97 -18.36 -3.41
CA LYS A 155 4.89 -18.50 -4.39
C LYS A 155 5.35 -19.37 -5.57
N LYS A 156 6.55 -19.11 -6.09
CA LYS A 156 7.14 -19.87 -7.19
C LYS A 156 7.40 -21.34 -6.81
N ASP A 157 7.88 -21.58 -5.59
CA ASP A 157 8.09 -22.94 -5.07
C ASP A 157 6.75 -23.69 -4.89
N ALA A 158 5.69 -23.01 -4.47
CA ALA A 158 4.35 -23.58 -4.35
C ALA A 158 3.73 -23.93 -5.72
N GLU A 159 3.87 -23.05 -6.71
CA GLU A 159 3.42 -23.28 -8.09
C GLU A 159 4.18 -24.47 -8.73
N ALA A 160 5.50 -24.56 -8.52
CA ALA A 160 6.30 -25.70 -8.98
C ALA A 160 5.84 -27.02 -8.33
N ALA A 161 5.60 -27.02 -7.02
CA ALA A 161 5.12 -28.20 -6.31
C ALA A 161 3.71 -28.64 -6.77
N GLU A 162 2.83 -27.70 -7.09
CA GLU A 162 1.50 -28.03 -7.64
C GLU A 162 1.61 -28.64 -9.04
N THR A 163 2.51 -28.11 -9.87
CA THR A 163 2.76 -28.62 -11.23
C THR A 163 3.29 -30.06 -11.19
N GLU A 164 4.24 -30.35 -10.30
CA GLU A 164 4.77 -31.71 -10.12
C GLU A 164 3.68 -32.70 -9.63
N ARG A 165 2.78 -32.26 -8.74
CA ARG A 165 1.64 -33.07 -8.29
C ARG A 165 0.69 -33.40 -9.45
N LYS A 166 0.37 -32.43 -10.31
CA LYS A 166 -0.48 -32.65 -11.50
C LYS A 166 0.15 -33.63 -12.48
N VAL A 167 1.46 -33.52 -12.73
CA VAL A 167 2.20 -34.47 -13.60
C VAL A 167 2.18 -35.89 -13.02
N LYS A 168 2.45 -36.05 -11.71
CA LYS A 168 2.38 -37.37 -11.06
C LYS A 168 0.97 -37.95 -11.07
N GLN A 169 -0.07 -37.11 -10.96
CA GLN A 169 -1.46 -37.56 -11.04
C GLN A 169 -1.82 -38.03 -12.46
N GLN A 170 -1.41 -37.30 -13.50
CA GLN A 170 -1.59 -37.73 -14.88
C GLN A 170 -0.84 -39.04 -15.19
N GLN A 171 0.40 -39.20 -14.72
CA GLN A 171 1.14 -40.45 -14.90
C GLN A 171 0.45 -41.65 -14.24
N ARG A 172 -0.11 -41.47 -13.03
CA ARG A 172 -0.90 -42.54 -12.37
C ARG A 172 -2.15 -42.90 -13.16
N GLN A 173 -2.89 -41.91 -13.63
CA GLN A 173 -4.08 -42.14 -14.46
C GLN A 173 -3.73 -42.87 -15.77
N HIS A 174 -2.63 -42.48 -16.42
CA HIS A 174 -2.15 -43.14 -17.64
C HIS A 174 -1.74 -44.59 -17.38
N TYR A 175 -1.02 -44.85 -16.28
CA TYR A 175 -0.64 -46.20 -15.87
C TYR A 175 -1.85 -47.08 -15.55
N GLU A 176 -2.87 -46.54 -14.87
CA GLU A 176 -4.11 -47.25 -14.59
C GLU A 176 -4.90 -47.60 -15.86
N LEU A 177 -4.93 -46.70 -16.85
CA LEU A 177 -5.56 -46.96 -18.14
C LEU A 177 -4.88 -48.12 -18.87
N LEU A 178 -3.54 -48.09 -18.97
CA LEU A 178 -2.76 -49.17 -19.59
C LEU A 178 -3.00 -50.51 -18.87
N ARG A 179 -3.02 -50.51 -17.53
CA ARG A 179 -3.29 -51.70 -16.73
C ARG A 179 -4.69 -52.27 -16.97
N ARG A 180 -5.71 -51.42 -17.13
CA ARG A 180 -7.09 -51.86 -17.45
C ARG A 180 -7.19 -52.44 -18.85
N GLN A 181 -6.53 -51.82 -19.83
CA GLN A 181 -6.53 -52.33 -21.21
C GLN A 181 -5.82 -53.68 -21.32
N SER A 182 -4.71 -53.89 -20.60
CA SER A 182 -4.02 -55.19 -20.59
C SER A 182 -4.82 -56.30 -19.92
N SER A 183 -5.70 -55.98 -18.96
CA SER A 183 -6.56 -56.96 -18.29
C SER A 183 -7.84 -57.29 -19.06
N LEU A 184 -8.16 -56.54 -20.12
CA LEU A 184 -9.27 -56.82 -21.06
C LEU A 184 -8.83 -57.68 -22.27
N HIS A 185 -7.52 -57.86 -22.47
CA HIS A 185 -6.94 -58.62 -23.59
C HIS A 185 -6.41 -60.01 -23.18
N LEU A 186 -6.75 -60.48 -21.97
CA LEU A 186 -6.56 -61.85 -21.46
C LEU A 186 -7.93 -62.49 -21.23
#